data_AF-A0AAX2A967-F1
#
_entry.id   AF-A0AAX2A967-F1
#
_cell.length_a   1.000
_cell.length_b   1.000
_cell.length_c   1.000
_cell.angle_alpha   90.00
_cell.angle_beta   90.00
_cell.angle_gamma   90.00
#
_symmetry.space_group_name_H-M   'P 1'
#
loop_
_entity.id
_entity.type
_entity.pdbx_description
1 polymer ?
#
loop_
_entity_poly.entity_id
_entity_poly.type
_entity_poly.pdbx_seq_one_letter_code
_entity_poly.pdbx_strand_id
1 'polypeptide(L)'
;MKKLFKTTLIAAILGALFSYGAINFLYYKMEQELITYLVLNEEAKKLQDIYALCSGLLSVNPTQENLSGCNNIVTEVEHLSVKIKEQCPYISFYTSYINELQ
;
A
#
# COMPACT_ATOMS: atom_id res chain seq x y z
N MET A 1 20.21 -15.25 -39.68
CA MET A 1 18.95 -14.51 -39.46
C MET A 1 17.76 -15.40 -39.06
N LYS A 2 17.38 -16.46 -39.81
CA LYS A 2 16.21 -17.30 -39.49
C LYS A 2 16.23 -17.97 -38.09
N LYS A 3 17.40 -18.40 -37.61
CA LYS A 3 17.54 -19.03 -36.27
C LYS A 3 17.39 -18.00 -35.13
N LEU A 4 17.98 -16.82 -35.30
CA LEU A 4 17.93 -15.73 -34.32
C LEU A 4 16.50 -15.19 -34.17
N PHE A 5 15.79 -15.03 -35.30
CA PHE A 5 14.39 -14.61 -35.30
C PHE A 5 13.48 -15.61 -34.55
N LYS A 6 13.68 -16.92 -34.76
CA LYS A 6 12.94 -17.97 -34.04
C LYS A 6 13.20 -17.93 -32.53
N THR A 7 14.46 -17.74 -32.11
CA THR A 7 14.79 -17.66 -30.68
C THR A 7 14.20 -16.42 -30.02
N THR A 8 14.23 -15.25 -30.67
CA THR A 8 13.57 -14.04 -30.15
C THR A 8 12.06 -14.19 -30.10
N LEU A 9 11.43 -14.85 -31.09
CA LEU A 9 10.00 -15.08 -31.09
C LEU A 9 9.57 -16.00 -29.92
N ILE A 10 10.30 -17.09 -29.69
CA ILE A 10 10.06 -17.99 -28.56
C ILE A 10 10.25 -17.25 -27.23
N ALA A 11 11.31 -16.46 -27.10
CA ALA A 11 11.55 -15.66 -25.90
C ALA A 11 10.43 -14.63 -25.66
N ALA A 12 9.91 -13.99 -26.71
CA ALA A 12 8.80 -13.04 -26.61
C ALA A 12 7.50 -13.74 -26.16
N ILE A 13 7.18 -14.92 -26.72
CA ILE A 13 6.00 -15.70 -26.33
C ILE A 13 6.12 -16.17 -24.87
N LEU A 14 7.29 -16.68 -24.48
CA LEU A 14 7.54 -17.07 -23.09
C LEU A 14 7.42 -15.87 -22.16
N GLY A 15 8.01 -14.74 -22.51
CA GLY A 15 7.89 -13.49 -21.75
C GLY A 15 6.43 -13.08 -21.55
N ALA A 16 5.63 -13.08 -22.62
CA ALA A 16 4.21 -12.76 -22.55
C ALA A 16 3.42 -13.72 -21.64
N LEU A 17 3.68 -15.03 -21.74
CA LEU A 17 3.05 -16.03 -20.87
C LEU A 17 3.43 -15.84 -19.40
N PHE A 18 4.71 -15.58 -19.12
CA PHE A 18 5.19 -15.29 -17.77
C PHE A 18 4.55 -14.02 -17.21
N SER A 19 4.49 -12.94 -17.98
CA SER A 19 3.85 -11.69 -17.57
C SER A 19 2.36 -11.88 -17.28
N TYR A 20 1.64 -12.60 -18.16
CA TYR A 20 0.22 -12.89 -17.96
C TYR A 20 -0.02 -13.72 -16.68
N GLY A 21 0.80 -14.74 -16.45
CA GLY A 21 0.74 -15.54 -15.23
C GLY A 21 1.02 -14.71 -13.98
N ALA A 22 2.04 -13.85 -14.02
CA ALA A 22 2.39 -12.98 -12.90
C ALA A 22 1.27 -11.97 -12.57
N ILE A 23 0.64 -11.36 -13.58
CA ILE A 23 -0.48 -10.43 -13.38
C ILE A 23 -1.66 -11.14 -12.71
N ASN A 24 -2.05 -12.31 -13.22
CA ASN A 24 -3.16 -13.07 -12.63
C ASN A 24 -2.86 -13.52 -11.21
N PHE A 25 -1.62 -13.92 -10.92
CA PHE A 25 -1.18 -14.26 -9.58
C PHE A 25 -1.29 -13.07 -8.62
N LEU A 26 -0.77 -11.90 -9.02
CA LEU A 26 -0.87 -10.69 -8.22
C LEU A 26 -2.32 -10.28 -7.99
N TYR A 27 -3.15 -10.32 -9.03
CA TYR A 27 -4.58 -10.01 -8.92
C TYR A 27 -5.28 -10.91 -7.92
N TYR A 28 -5.09 -12.23 -8.05
CA TYR A 28 -5.66 -13.22 -7.13
C TYR A 28 -5.22 -12.97 -5.68
N LYS A 29 -3.94 -12.63 -5.47
CA LYS A 29 -3.42 -12.34 -4.14
C LYS A 29 -3.97 -11.04 -3.55
N MET A 30 -4.09 -9.99 -4.35
CA MET A 30 -4.73 -8.74 -3.90
C MET A 30 -6.21 -8.96 -3.56
N GLU A 31 -6.93 -9.81 -4.30
CA GLU A 31 -8.31 -10.16 -3.99
C GLU A 31 -8.44 -10.84 -2.62
N GLN A 32 -7.48 -11.70 -2.26
CA GLN A 32 -7.43 -12.32 -0.92
C GLN A 32 -7.16 -11.29 0.19
N GLU A 33 -6.35 -10.27 -0.08
CA GLU A 33 -6.01 -9.22 0.89
C GLU A 33 -7.08 -8.13 1.00
N LEU A 34 -7.99 -8.02 0.01
CA LEU A 34 -8.86 -6.86 -0.17
C LEU A 34 -9.69 -6.53 1.07
N ILE A 35 -10.31 -7.52 1.70
CA ILE A 35 -11.16 -7.28 2.87
C ILE A 35 -10.35 -6.75 4.04
N THR A 36 -9.20 -7.38 4.32
CA THR A 36 -8.28 -6.93 5.39
C THR A 36 -7.78 -5.52 5.11
N TYR A 37 -7.38 -5.24 3.87
CA TYR A 37 -6.93 -3.91 3.46
C TYR A 37 -8.02 -2.85 3.64
N LEU A 38 -9.27 -3.14 3.25
CA LEU A 38 -10.38 -2.20 3.41
C LEU A 38 -10.62 -1.84 4.89
N VAL A 39 -10.58 -2.82 5.77
CA VAL A 39 -10.73 -2.61 7.22
C VAL A 39 -9.59 -1.75 7.78
N LEU A 40 -8.34 -2.11 7.48
CA LEU A 40 -7.17 -1.37 7.97
C LEU A 40 -7.11 0.05 7.37
N ASN A 41 -7.53 0.22 6.12
CA ASN A 41 -7.58 1.53 5.47
C ASN A 41 -8.68 2.43 6.06
N GLU A 42 -9.79 1.87 6.51
CA GLU A 42 -10.80 2.62 7.26
C GLU A 42 -10.27 3.07 8.62
N GLU A 43 -9.52 2.21 9.32
CA GLU A 43 -8.83 2.55 10.57
C GLU A 43 -7.81 3.68 10.35
N ALA A 44 -7.07 3.64 9.24
CA ALA A 44 -6.10 4.68 8.88
C ALA A 44 -6.77 6.04 8.64
N LYS A 45 -7.92 6.05 7.94
CA LYS A 45 -8.71 7.28 7.76
C LYS A 45 -9.20 7.85 9.09
N LYS A 46 -9.69 7.00 10.00
CA LYS A 46 -10.11 7.44 11.33
C LYS A 46 -8.97 8.08 12.10
N LEU A 47 -7.78 7.47 12.11
CA LEU A 47 -6.60 8.05 12.76
C LEU A 47 -6.16 9.37 12.10
N GLN A 48 -6.24 9.46 10.78
CA GLN A 48 -5.95 10.70 10.05
C GLN A 48 -6.90 11.84 10.43
N ASP A 49 -8.21 11.56 10.53
CA ASP A 49 -9.21 12.53 10.97
C ASP A 49 -8.96 12.99 12.41
N ILE A 50 -8.65 12.04 13.30
CA ILE A 50 -8.28 12.35 14.70
C ILE A 50 -7.02 13.20 14.75
N TYR A 51 -6.01 12.88 13.93
CA TYR A 51 -4.78 13.67 13.86
C TYR A 51 -5.05 15.11 13.38
N ALA A 52 -5.90 15.28 12.36
CA ALA A 52 -6.28 16.60 11.86
C ALA A 52 -6.97 17.43 12.95
N LEU A 53 -7.89 16.81 13.72
CA LEU A 53 -8.53 17.44 14.87
C LEU A 53 -7.50 17.81 15.96
N CYS A 54 -6.56 16.90 16.25
CA CYS A 54 -5.52 17.12 17.25
C CYS A 54 -4.59 18.27 16.86
N SER A 55 -4.17 18.32 15.59
CA SER A 55 -3.37 19.42 15.04
C SER A 55 -4.08 20.76 15.16
N GLY A 56 -5.39 20.79 14.85
CA GLY A 56 -6.23 21.96 15.05
C GLY A 56 -6.29 22.39 16.52
N LEU A 57 -6.51 21.46 17.44
CA LEU A 57 -6.53 21.72 18.88
C LEU A 57 -5.19 22.25 19.39
N LEU A 58 -4.08 21.65 18.95
CA LEU A 58 -2.73 22.07 19.32
C LEU A 58 -2.45 23.50 18.87
N SER A 59 -2.97 23.90 17.70
CA SER A 59 -2.78 25.26 17.17
C SER A 59 -3.45 26.34 18.02
N VAL A 60 -4.57 26.02 18.67
CA VAL A 60 -5.32 26.95 19.52
C VAL A 60 -4.98 26.83 21.00
N ASN A 61 -4.49 25.66 21.44
CA ASN A 61 -4.19 25.36 22.83
C ASN A 61 -2.98 24.41 22.96
N PRO A 62 -1.74 24.93 22.86
CA PRO A 62 -0.51 24.13 22.84
C PRO A 62 -0.05 23.74 24.26
N THR A 63 -0.83 22.89 24.94
CA THR A 63 -0.40 22.27 26.20
C THR A 63 0.47 21.05 25.95
N GLN A 64 1.29 20.67 26.95
CA GLN A 64 2.10 19.44 26.89
C GLN A 64 1.23 18.18 26.81
N GLU A 65 0.05 18.20 27.44
CA GLU A 65 -0.93 17.11 27.35
C GLU A 65 -1.46 16.94 25.93
N ASN A 66 -1.85 18.03 25.27
CA ASN A 66 -2.32 18.00 23.89
C ASN A 66 -1.21 17.56 22.93
N LEU A 67 0.03 18.02 23.14
CA LEU A 67 1.19 17.59 22.36
C LEU A 67 1.44 16.08 22.50
N SER A 68 1.39 15.55 23.73
CA SER A 68 1.54 14.12 23.98
C SER A 68 0.40 13.32 23.33
N GLY A 69 -0.83 13.82 23.39
CA GLY A 69 -1.98 13.20 22.73
C GLY A 69 -1.79 13.11 21.21
N CYS A 70 -1.36 14.21 20.56
CA CYS A 70 -1.10 14.20 19.12
C CYS A 70 0.06 13.27 18.75
N ASN A 71 1.13 13.24 19.54
CA ASN A 71 2.26 12.33 19.30
C ASN A 71 1.85 10.87 19.42
N ASN A 72 0.98 10.52 20.37
CA ASN A 72 0.47 9.15 20.49
C ASN A 72 -0.31 8.74 19.23
N ILE A 73 -1.12 9.63 18.66
CA ILE A 73 -1.85 9.35 17.41
C ILE A 73 -0.88 9.12 16.25
N VAL A 74 0.20 9.91 16.15
CA VAL A 74 1.25 9.70 15.13
C VAL A 74 1.86 8.31 15.26
N THR A 75 2.20 7.88 16.49
CA THR A 75 2.73 6.54 16.74
C THR A 75 1.76 5.44 16.29
N GLU A 76 0.45 5.58 16.57
CA GLU A 76 -0.56 4.62 16.12
C GLU A 76 -0.68 4.58 14.59
N VAL A 77 -0.56 5.73 13.91
CA VAL A 77 -0.53 5.79 12.44
C VAL A 77 0.69 5.04 11.88
N GLU A 78 1.87 5.22 12.49
CA GLU A 78 3.08 4.51 12.08
C GLU A 78 2.92 2.99 12.27
N HIS A 79 2.39 2.56 13.41
CA HIS A 79 2.14 1.15 13.70
C HIS A 79 1.15 0.53 12.71
N LEU A 80 0.06 1.24 12.40
CA LEU A 80 -0.93 0.79 11.42
C LEU A 80 -0.34 0.70 10.01
N SER A 81 0.52 1.64 9.62
CA SER A 81 1.22 1.61 8.33
C SER A 81 2.10 0.35 8.20
N VAL A 82 2.84 -0.02 9.24
CA VAL A 82 3.61 -1.28 9.27
C VAL A 82 2.68 -2.48 9.17
N LYS A 83 1.59 -2.50 9.93
CA LYS A 83 0.60 -3.58 9.90
C LYS A 83 -0.04 -3.78 8.52
N ILE A 84 -0.34 -2.70 7.79
CA ILE A 84 -0.84 -2.77 6.41
C ILE A 84 0.20 -3.41 5.49
N LYS A 85 1.48 -3.05 5.61
CA LYS A 85 2.56 -3.65 4.80
C LYS A 85 2.75 -5.14 5.07
N GLU A 86 2.62 -5.55 6.34
CA GLU A 86 2.78 -6.95 6.74
C GLU A 86 1.58 -7.82 6.36
N GLN A 87 0.36 -7.30 6.51
CA GLN A 87 -0.87 -8.07 6.28
C GLN A 87 -1.41 -7.97 4.85
N CYS A 88 -1.05 -6.91 4.13
CA CYS A 88 -1.46 -6.67 2.75
C CYS A 88 -0.26 -6.37 1.84
N PRO A 89 0.76 -7.25 1.77
CA PRO A 89 1.98 -7.01 1.01
C PRO A 89 1.74 -6.84 -0.50
N TYR A 90 0.79 -7.54 -1.12
CA TYR A 90 0.57 -7.44 -2.57
C TYR A 90 -0.15 -6.15 -2.94
N ILE A 91 -1.15 -5.73 -2.16
CA ILE A 91 -1.78 -4.41 -2.32
C ILE A 91 -0.76 -3.30 -2.02
N SER A 92 0.04 -3.43 -0.96
CA SER A 92 1.08 -2.46 -0.61
C SER A 92 2.14 -2.33 -1.70
N PHE A 93 2.53 -3.43 -2.34
CA PHE A 93 3.41 -3.41 -3.50
C PHE A 93 2.78 -2.62 -4.66
N TYR A 94 1.51 -2.89 -4.99
CA TYR A 94 0.82 -2.18 -6.06
C TYR A 94 0.69 -0.68 -5.79
N THR A 95 0.26 -0.29 -4.59
CA THR A 95 0.03 1.12 -4.22
C THR A 95 1.33 1.91 -4.10
N SER A 96 2.43 1.28 -3.65
CA SER A 96 3.73 1.97 -3.50
C SER A 96 4.49 2.09 -4.81
N TYR A 97 4.41 1.11 -5.71
CA TYR A 97 5.29 1.07 -6.89
C TYR A 97 4.58 1.32 -8.22
N ILE A 98 3.31 0.93 -8.34
CA ILE A 98 2.58 1.04 -9.61
C ILE A 98 1.77 2.34 -9.66
N ASN A 99 1.24 2.78 -8.52
CA ASN A 99 0.46 4.03 -8.46
C ASN A 99 1.33 5.29 -8.57
N GLU A 100 2.62 5.23 -8.20
CA GLU A 100 3.58 6.34 -8.37
C GLU A 100 4.08 6.50 -9.83
N LEU A 101 3.75 5.56 -10.73
CA LEU A 101 4.11 5.60 -12.15
C LEU A 101 3.05 6.28 -13.03
N GLN A 102 1.92 6.71 -12.46
CA GLN A 102 0.87 7.51 -13.12
C GLN A 102 1.02 8.99 -12.80
#